data_AF-A0A9E0NBB3-F1
#
_entry.id   AF-A0A9E0NBB3-F1
#
_cell.length_a   1.000
_cell.length_b   1.000
_cell.length_c   1.000
_cell.angle_alpha   90.00
_cell.angle_beta   90.00
_cell.angle_gamma   90.00
#
_symmetry.space_group_name_H-M   'P 1'
#
loop_
_entity.id
_entity.type
_entity.pdbx_description
1 polymer ?
#
loop_
_entity_poly.entity_id
_entity_poly.type
_entity_poly.pdbx_seq_one_letter_code
_entity_poly.pdbx_strand_id
1 'polypeptide(L)'
;MSVEQDLREHELARIATAYRDATDDATLAEAKAEYQRVYLRMLETSSWHGVPDVDSQLPLEDMPAAFLARRAARIARHRRRSR
;
A
#
# COMPACT_ATOMS: atom_id res chain seq x y z
N MET A 1 1.01 17.61 1.65
CA MET A 1 0.13 16.64 0.97
C MET A 1 -1.20 17.32 0.68
N SER A 2 -1.94 16.83 -0.31
CA SER A 2 -3.35 17.24 -0.49
C SER A 2 -4.21 16.60 0.61
N VAL A 3 -5.25 17.29 1.08
CA VAL A 3 -6.24 16.72 2.03
C VAL A 3 -6.81 15.40 1.51
N GLU A 4 -7.00 15.27 0.20
CA GLU A 4 -7.49 14.05 -0.44
C GLU A 4 -6.50 12.87 -0.32
N GLN A 5 -5.19 13.15 -0.30
CA GLN A 5 -4.17 12.13 -0.08
C GLN A 5 -4.15 11.70 1.38
N ASP A 6 -4.20 12.66 2.30
CA ASP A 6 -4.22 12.37 3.74
C ASP A 6 -5.44 11.50 4.12
N LEU A 7 -6.60 11.77 3.52
CA LEU A 7 -7.81 10.97 3.70
C LEU A 7 -7.64 9.54 3.16
N ARG A 8 -7.00 9.37 2.00
CA ARG A 8 -6.75 8.05 1.42
C ARG A 8 -5.67 7.26 2.17
N GLU A 9 -4.67 7.93 2.73
CA GLU A 9 -3.69 7.27 3.59
C GLU A 9 -4.34 6.77 4.89
N HIS A 10 -5.24 7.56 5.49
CA HIS A 10 -6.07 7.09 6.59
C HIS A 10 -6.97 5.91 6.19
N GLU A 11 -7.50 5.92 4.96
CA GLU A 11 -8.30 4.82 4.44
C GLU A 11 -7.49 3.52 4.32
N LEU A 12 -6.27 3.58 3.77
CA LEU A 12 -5.36 2.44 3.76
C LEU A 12 -5.03 1.93 5.16
N ALA A 13 -4.81 2.84 6.13
CA ALA A 13 -4.54 2.49 7.52
C ALA A 13 -5.73 1.75 8.17
N ARG A 14 -6.96 2.24 7.93
CA ARG A 14 -8.20 1.61 8.40
C ARG A 14 -8.35 0.20 7.82
N ILE A 15 -8.14 0.04 6.52
CA ILE A 15 -8.26 -1.26 5.85
C ILE A 15 -7.18 -2.23 6.34
N ALA A 16 -5.93 -1.77 6.49
CA ALA A 16 -4.85 -2.60 7.02
C ALA A 16 -5.12 -3.07 8.46
N THR A 17 -5.78 -2.24 9.27
CA THR A 17 -6.23 -2.62 10.62
C THR A 17 -7.32 -3.67 10.54
N ALA A 18 -8.36 -3.46 9.73
CA ALA A 18 -9.43 -4.45 9.53
C ALA A 18 -8.88 -5.80 9.02
N TYR A 19 -7.88 -5.76 8.12
CA TYR A 19 -7.21 -6.95 7.63
C TYR A 19 -6.49 -7.71 8.75
N ARG A 20 -5.78 -7.00 9.65
CA ARG A 20 -5.08 -7.62 10.78
C ARG A 20 -6.02 -8.21 11.83
N ASP A 21 -7.19 -7.61 12.00
CA ASP A 21 -8.20 -8.04 12.97
C ASP A 21 -9.11 -9.15 12.43
N ALA A 22 -9.10 -9.40 11.13
CA ALA A 22 -9.92 -10.41 10.48
C ALA A 22 -9.49 -11.82 10.88
N THR A 23 -10.47 -12.65 11.27
CA THR A 23 -10.25 -14.05 11.68
C THR A 23 -10.68 -15.06 10.63
N ASP A 24 -11.34 -14.60 9.57
CA ASP A 24 -11.90 -15.44 8.50
C ASP A 24 -11.40 -15.03 7.12
N ASP A 25 -11.32 -16.02 6.23
CA ASP A 25 -10.77 -15.86 4.88
C ASP A 25 -11.60 -14.90 4.00
N ALA A 26 -12.91 -14.79 4.24
CA ALA A 26 -13.77 -13.90 3.44
C ALA A 26 -13.48 -12.44 3.77
N THR A 27 -13.39 -12.09 5.05
CA THR A 27 -13.03 -10.74 5.50
C THR A 27 -11.61 -10.38 5.08
N LEU A 28 -10.65 -11.32 5.17
CA LEU A 28 -9.29 -11.11 4.69
C LEU A 28 -9.25 -10.82 3.19
N ALA A 29 -9.98 -11.59 2.38
CA ALA A 29 -10.06 -11.39 0.94
C ALA A 29 -10.71 -10.05 0.58
N GLU A 30 -11.77 -9.66 1.28
CA GLU A 30 -12.45 -8.38 1.08
C GLU A 30 -11.54 -7.19 1.41
N ALA A 31 -10.92 -7.20 2.59
CA ALA A 31 -9.99 -6.16 3.01
C ALA A 31 -8.80 -6.05 2.06
N LYS A 32 -8.26 -7.18 1.58
CA LYS A 32 -7.20 -7.19 0.56
C LYS A 32 -7.66 -6.55 -0.76
N ALA A 33 -8.86 -6.88 -1.23
CA ALA A 33 -9.42 -6.30 -2.46
C ALA A 33 -9.72 -4.80 -2.32
N GLU A 34 -10.24 -4.35 -1.17
CA GLU A 34 -10.47 -2.94 -0.86
C GLU A 34 -9.14 -2.17 -0.82
N TYR A 35 -8.13 -2.70 -0.12
CA TYR A 35 -6.80 -2.12 -0.04
C TYR A 35 -6.20 -1.91 -1.42
N GLN A 36 -6.26 -2.93 -2.28
CA GLN A 36 -5.74 -2.85 -3.65
C GLN A 36 -6.42 -1.75 -4.48
N ARG A 37 -7.75 -1.59 -4.35
CA ARG A 37 -8.49 -0.53 -5.06
C ARG A 37 -8.06 0.87 -4.62
N VAL A 38 -7.99 1.12 -3.30
CA VAL A 38 -7.57 2.42 -2.76
C VAL A 38 -6.13 2.73 -3.14
N TYR A 39 -5.24 1.74 -3.00
CA TYR A 39 -3.83 1.88 -3.35
C TYR A 39 -3.63 2.26 -4.83
N LEU A 40 -4.33 1.59 -5.76
CA LEU A 40 -4.24 1.90 -7.19
C LEU A 40 -4.78 3.30 -7.50
N ARG A 41 -5.88 3.71 -6.86
CA ARG A 41 -6.43 5.07 -7.01
C ARG A 41 -5.46 6.15 -6.52
N MET A 42 -4.76 5.88 -5.42
CA MET A 42 -3.71 6.78 -4.94
C MET A 42 -2.54 6.86 -5.94
N LEU A 43 -2.18 5.76 -6.61
CA LEU A 43 -1.13 5.77 -7.64
C LEU A 43 -1.51 6.56 -8.89
N GLU A 44 -2.79 6.62 -9.24
CA GLU A 44 -3.29 7.47 -10.33
C GLU A 44 -3.15 8.96 -9.99
N THR A 45 -3.06 9.29 -8.70
CA THR A 45 -2.83 10.66 -8.23
C THR A 45 -1.33 10.98 -8.37
N SER A 46 -0.97 11.86 -9.30
CA SER A 46 0.41 12.08 -9.78
C SER A 46 1.45 12.48 -8.73
N SER A 47 1.04 12.87 -7.53
CA SER A 47 1.92 13.30 -6.44
C SER A 47 2.22 12.22 -5.39
N TRP A 48 1.58 11.04 -5.44
CA TRP A 48 1.86 9.98 -4.46
C TRP A 48 2.96 9.03 -4.94
N HIS A 49 3.95 8.80 -4.08
CA HIS A 49 5.16 8.04 -4.43
C HIS A 49 4.96 6.51 -4.34
N GLY A 50 3.77 6.06 -3.94
CA GLY A 50 3.40 4.64 -3.92
C GLY A 50 4.07 3.85 -2.81
N VAL A 51 4.39 4.49 -1.68
CA VAL A 51 4.88 3.82 -0.48
C VAL A 51 4.02 4.33 0.69
N PRO A 52 3.05 3.54 1.15
CA PRO A 52 2.29 3.88 2.35
C PRO A 52 3.18 3.75 3.59
N ASP A 53 2.79 4.44 4.67
CA ASP A 53 3.42 4.28 5.98
C ASP A 53 3.35 2.84 6.48
N VAL A 54 4.26 2.47 7.39
CA VAL A 54 4.43 1.09 7.89
C VAL A 54 3.12 0.55 8.48
N ASP A 55 2.41 1.35 9.26
CA ASP A 55 1.16 0.94 9.92
C ASP A 55 0.01 0.73 8.92
N SER A 56 0.13 1.36 7.75
CA SER A 56 -0.81 1.28 6.63
C SER A 56 -0.41 0.22 5.61
N GLN A 57 0.60 -0.62 5.88
CA GLN A 57 0.99 -1.74 5.02
C GLN A 57 0.28 -3.03 5.45
N LEU A 58 -0.11 -3.82 4.44
CA LEU A 58 -0.46 -5.23 4.62
C LEU A 58 0.82 -6.08 4.76
N PRO A 59 0.71 -7.36 5.17
CA PRO A 59 1.79 -8.32 5.01
C PRO A 59 2.34 -8.31 3.57
N LEU A 60 3.65 -8.53 3.42
CA LEU A 60 4.35 -8.30 2.15
C LEU A 60 3.82 -9.18 1.02
N GLU A 61 3.38 -10.39 1.35
CA GLU A 61 2.72 -11.37 0.49
C GLU A 61 1.36 -10.91 -0.06
N ASP A 62 0.69 -9.99 0.64
CA ASP A 62 -0.62 -9.47 0.28
C ASP A 62 -0.58 -8.06 -0.29
N MET A 63 0.58 -7.40 -0.20
CA MET A 63 0.79 -6.09 -0.80
C MET A 63 0.52 -6.09 -2.31
N PRO A 64 -0.04 -5.00 -2.87
CA PRO A 64 -0.28 -4.90 -4.30
C PRO A 64 1.00 -5.09 -5.13
N ALA A 65 0.90 -5.75 -6.29
CA ALA A 65 2.06 -5.97 -7.18
C ALA A 65 2.78 -4.65 -7.56
N ALA A 66 2.03 -3.56 -7.70
CA ALA A 66 2.56 -2.23 -7.99
C ALA A 66 3.44 -1.66 -6.86
N PHE A 67 3.24 -2.07 -5.61
CA PHE A 67 4.14 -1.76 -4.49
C PHE A 67 5.44 -2.57 -4.61
N LEU A 68 5.34 -3.88 -4.83
CA LEU A 68 6.50 -4.77 -4.95
C LEU A 68 7.44 -4.32 -6.08
N ALA A 69 6.88 -3.93 -7.23
CA ALA A 69 7.63 -3.38 -8.35
C ALA A 69 8.39 -2.08 -7.97
N ARG A 70 7.73 -1.16 -7.28
CA ARG A 70 8.34 0.11 -6.81
C ARG A 70 9.43 -0.15 -5.78
N ARG A 71 9.19 -1.04 -4.81
CA ARG A 71 10.18 -1.44 -3.81
C ARG A 71 11.42 -2.05 -4.47
N ALA A 72 11.23 -2.95 -5.44
CA ALA A 72 12.32 -3.54 -6.21
C ALA A 72 13.12 -2.48 -6.98
N ALA A 73 12.45 -1.54 -7.65
CA ALA A 73 13.11 -0.45 -8.36
C ALA A 73 13.92 0.47 -7.43
N ARG A 74 13.40 0.75 -6.21
CA ARG A 74 14.11 1.56 -5.20
C ARG A 74 15.37 0.86 -4.71
N ILE A 75 15.29 -0.44 -4.42
CA ILE A 75 16.44 -1.27 -4.03
C ILE A 75 17.49 -1.29 -5.15
N ALA A 76 17.06 -1.50 -6.40
CA ALA A 76 17.96 -1.50 -7.56
C ALA A 76 18.67 -0.14 -7.74
N ARG A 77 17.95 0.97 -7.56
CA ARG A 77 18.52 2.33 -7.64
C ARG A 77 19.55 2.58 -6.53
N HIS A 78 19.26 2.13 -5.31
CA HIS A 78 20.18 2.28 -4.19
C HIS A 78 21.48 1.49 -4.44
N ARG A 79 21.38 0.22 -4.86
CA ARG A 79 22.54 -0.62 -5.20
C ARG A 79 23.45 -0.03 -6.28
N ARG A 80 22.89 0.71 -7.25
CA ARG A 80 23.65 1.39 -8.31
C ARG A 80 24.39 2.64 -7.82
N ARG A 81 23.91 3.31 -6.78
CA ARG A 81 24.53 4.53 -6.22
C ARG A 81 25.64 4.22 -5.20
N SER A 82 25.64 3.01 -4.65
CA SER A 82 26.62 2.54 -3.66
C SER A 82 27.82 1.82 -4.30
N ARG A 83 27.95 1.87 -5.64
CA ARG A 83 29.10 1.40 -6.41
C ARG A 83 29.80 2.60 -7.03
#